data_AF-A0A934IXE5-F1
#
_entry.id   AF-A0A934IXE5-F1
#
_cell.length_a   1.000
_cell.length_b   1.000
_cell.length_c   1.000
_cell.angle_alpha   90.00
_cell.angle_beta   90.00
_cell.angle_gamma   90.00
#
_symmetry.space_group_name_H-M   'P 1'
#
loop_
_entity.id
_entity.type
_entity.pdbx_description
1 polymer ?
#
loop_
_entity_poly.entity_id
_entity_poly.type
_entity_poly.pdbx_seq_one_letter_code
_entity_poly.pdbx_strand_id
1 'polypeptide(L)'
;MNTKSFNDTVVFFVAAEGPALKSEQDALDLLGETYGTETDMIAVPASRFAPSFFDLSSKEAGHFFQKLQNYQMRLAIVGDISRHTEASKALRDFVGETNRIGHHLFVGDEVALAAALGRKG
;
A
#
# COMPACT_ATOMS: atom_id res chain seq x y z
N MET A 1 12.74 7.52 -13.52
CA MET A 1 12.22 8.03 -12.24
C MET A 1 10.89 7.34 -12.03
N ASN A 2 10.72 6.59 -10.95
CA ASN A 2 9.49 5.82 -10.70
C ASN A 2 8.44 6.63 -9.93
N THR A 3 8.57 7.96 -9.88
CA THR A 3 7.64 8.85 -9.19
C THR A 3 6.68 9.51 -10.17
N LYS A 4 5.42 9.67 -9.76
CA LYS A 4 4.41 10.51 -10.44
C LYS A 4 3.68 11.35 -9.40
N SER A 5 3.31 12.57 -9.77
CA SER A 5 2.54 13.45 -8.90
C SER A 5 1.05 13.39 -9.25
N PHE A 6 0.22 13.23 -8.24
CA PHE A 6 -1.23 13.35 -8.32
C PHE A 6 -1.65 14.48 -7.39
N ASN A 7 -2.03 15.63 -7.96
CA ASN A 7 -2.19 16.89 -7.23
C ASN A 7 -0.93 17.19 -6.41
N ASP A 8 -1.07 17.37 -5.09
CA ASP A 8 0.01 17.66 -4.15
C ASP A 8 0.59 16.39 -3.49
N THR A 9 0.37 15.20 -4.06
CA THR A 9 0.92 13.93 -3.55
C THR A 9 1.88 13.33 -4.56
N VAL A 10 3.14 13.18 -4.17
CA VAL A 10 4.18 12.48 -4.93
C VAL A 10 4.12 11.00 -4.60
N VAL A 11 3.87 10.18 -5.61
CA VAL A 11 3.72 8.72 -5.48
C VAL A 11 4.92 8.02 -6.10
N PHE A 12 5.61 7.18 -5.33
CA PHE A 12 6.66 6.28 -5.82
C PHE A 12 6.06 4.92 -6.20
N PHE A 13 6.25 4.49 -7.44
CA PHE A 13 5.76 3.22 -7.95
C PHE A 13 6.82 2.13 -7.85
N VAL A 14 6.55 1.11 -7.05
CA VAL A 14 7.40 -0.07 -6.93
C VAL A 14 7.23 -0.95 -8.17
N ALA A 15 8.33 -1.51 -8.69
CA ALA A 15 8.30 -2.43 -9.82
C ALA A 15 7.40 -3.64 -9.52
N ALA A 16 6.79 -4.21 -10.56
CA ALA A 16 5.93 -5.39 -10.45
C ALA A 16 6.72 -6.68 -10.15
N GLU A 17 8.02 -6.67 -10.44
CA GLU A 17 8.95 -7.75 -10.19
C GLU A 17 9.81 -7.48 -8.95
N GLY A 18 10.15 -8.54 -8.21
CA GLY A 18 11.07 -8.51 -7.08
C GLY A 18 10.76 -9.52 -5.98
N PRO A 19 11.43 -9.45 -4.81
CA PRO A 19 11.17 -10.31 -3.65
C PRO A 19 9.77 -10.09 -3.05
N ALA A 20 9.07 -11.14 -2.64
CA ALA A 20 7.72 -10.98 -2.07
C ALA A 20 7.77 -10.22 -0.73
N LEU A 21 6.88 -9.23 -0.58
CA LEU A 21 6.77 -8.38 0.59
C LEU A 21 5.80 -8.99 1.60
N LYS A 22 6.16 -9.02 2.88
CA LYS A 22 5.26 -9.46 3.95
C LYS A 22 5.55 -8.88 5.33
N SER A 23 6.80 -8.54 5.63
CA SER A 23 7.32 -8.34 6.97
C SER A 23 7.66 -6.88 7.25
N GLU A 24 7.91 -6.56 8.53
CA GLU A 24 8.39 -5.24 8.94
C GLU A 24 9.70 -4.83 8.23
N GLN A 25 10.59 -5.79 7.97
CA GLN A 25 11.84 -5.51 7.24
C GLN A 25 11.56 -5.09 5.79
N ASP A 26 10.59 -5.73 5.13
CA ASP A 26 10.21 -5.37 3.77
C ASP A 26 9.66 -3.93 3.70
N ALA A 27 8.96 -3.47 4.73
CA ALA A 27 8.51 -2.07 4.82
C ALA A 27 9.69 -1.10 4.97
N LEU A 28 10.72 -1.45 5.75
CA LEU A 28 11.95 -0.67 5.88
C LEU A 28 12.72 -0.59 4.57
N ASP A 29 12.81 -1.70 3.84
CA ASP A 29 13.51 -1.76 2.56
C ASP A 29 12.82 -0.85 1.54
N LEU A 30 11.48 -0.86 1.49
CA LEU A 30 10.69 0.06 0.67
C LEU A 30 10.90 1.54 1.04
N LEU A 31 10.98 1.86 2.33
CA LEU A 31 11.32 3.21 2.78
C LEU A 31 12.71 3.62 2.27
N GLY A 32 13.67 2.69 2.30
CA GLY A 32 15.01 2.89 1.75
C GLY A 32 15.00 3.23 0.26
N GLU A 33 14.13 2.59 -0.54
CA GLU A 33 13.97 2.89 -1.97
C GLU A 33 13.48 4.33 -2.23
N THR A 34 12.78 4.93 -1.27
CA THR A 34 12.30 6.33 -1.38
C THR A 34 13.32 7.37 -0.89
N TYR A 35 14.49 6.95 -0.39
CA TYR A 35 15.46 7.87 0.18
C TYR A 35 15.97 8.88 -0.87
N GLY A 36 16.03 10.16 -0.48
CA GLY A 36 16.43 11.24 -1.39
C GLY A 36 15.36 11.65 -2.40
N THR A 37 14.12 11.16 -2.25
CA THR A 37 12.96 11.59 -3.02
C THR A 37 11.99 12.38 -2.14
N GLU A 38 11.13 13.19 -2.76
CA GLU A 38 10.03 13.91 -2.08
C GLU A 38 8.76 13.03 -2.00
N THR A 39 8.91 11.72 -1.76
CA THR A 39 7.79 10.78 -1.82
C THR A 39 6.86 10.92 -0.61
N ASP A 40 5.57 11.10 -0.87
CA ASP A 40 4.50 11.11 0.14
C ASP A 40 3.83 9.73 0.30
N MET A 41 3.82 8.94 -0.79
CA MET A 41 3.13 7.66 -0.86
C MET A 41 3.89 6.64 -1.72
N ILE A 42 3.96 5.39 -1.25
CA ILE A 42 4.47 4.26 -2.03
C ILE A 42 3.28 3.51 -2.63
N ALA A 43 3.26 3.35 -3.95
CA ALA A 43 2.33 2.49 -4.66
C ALA A 43 2.98 1.15 -4.98
N VAL A 44 2.43 0.08 -4.42
CA VAL A 44 2.96 -1.28 -4.54
C VAL A 44 1.94 -2.18 -5.25
N PRO A 45 2.33 -2.86 -6.34
CA PRO A 45 1.43 -3.84 -6.97
C PRO A 45 1.02 -4.93 -5.97
N ALA A 46 -0.27 -5.27 -5.93
CA ALA A 46 -0.80 -6.28 -5.02
C ALA A 46 -0.11 -7.66 -5.19
N SER A 47 0.40 -7.95 -6.40
CA SER A 47 1.18 -9.15 -6.72
C SER A 47 2.54 -9.22 -6.02
N ARG A 48 3.09 -8.10 -5.52
CA ARG A 48 4.34 -8.09 -4.75
C ARG A 48 4.15 -8.64 -3.35
N PHE A 49 2.94 -8.64 -2.81
CA PHE A 49 2.68 -9.12 -1.46
C PHE A 49 2.50 -10.64 -1.44
N ALA A 50 3.14 -11.29 -0.48
CA ALA A 50 2.92 -12.72 -0.26
C ALA A 50 1.44 -12.97 0.11
N PRO A 51 0.83 -14.11 -0.27
CA PRO A 51 -0.54 -14.42 0.13
C PRO A 51 -0.77 -14.34 1.64
N SER A 52 0.22 -14.73 2.44
CA SER A 52 0.18 -14.66 3.92
C SER A 52 0.10 -13.23 4.46
N PHE A 53 0.51 -12.21 3.68
CA PHE A 53 0.35 -10.81 4.08
C PHE A 53 -1.12 -10.45 4.28
N PHE A 54 -2.03 -11.06 3.50
CA PHE A 54 -3.46 -10.81 3.59
C PHE A 54 -4.14 -11.61 4.72
N ASP A 55 -3.39 -12.46 5.42
CA ASP A 55 -3.84 -13.12 6.64
C ASP A 55 -3.52 -12.24 7.87
N LEU A 56 -4.51 -11.47 8.30
CA LEU A 56 -4.38 -10.54 9.43
C LEU A 56 -4.12 -11.25 10.76
N SER A 57 -4.38 -12.56 10.88
CA SER A 57 -4.12 -13.31 12.12
C SER A 57 -2.62 -13.46 12.41
N SER A 58 -1.78 -13.40 11.37
CA SER A 58 -0.32 -13.47 11.48
C SER A 58 0.30 -12.23 12.12
N LYS A 59 -0.43 -11.11 12.18
CA LYS A 59 0.03 -9.77 12.62
C LYS A 59 1.10 -9.11 11.74
N GLU A 60 1.67 -9.82 10.77
CA GLU A 60 2.70 -9.30 9.86
C GLU A 60 2.27 -8.04 9.14
N ALA A 61 1.05 -8.03 8.56
CA ALA A 61 0.50 -6.84 7.92
C ALA A 61 0.39 -5.65 8.89
N GLY A 62 -0.04 -5.91 10.12
CA GLY A 62 -0.13 -4.87 11.16
C GLY A 62 1.23 -4.23 11.43
N HIS A 63 2.28 -5.04 11.59
CA HIS A 63 3.65 -4.57 11.78
C HIS A 63 4.17 -3.79 10.56
N PHE A 64 3.88 -4.26 9.35
CA PHE A 64 4.22 -3.57 8.10
C PHE A 64 3.58 -2.18 8.01
N PHE A 65 2.25 -2.09 8.20
CA PHE A 65 1.52 -0.81 8.17
C PHE A 65 1.98 0.13 9.29
N GLN A 66 2.18 -0.39 10.50
CA GLN A 66 2.67 0.38 11.63
C GLN A 66 4.05 0.97 11.35
N LYS A 67 4.93 0.23 10.67
CA LYS A 67 6.25 0.74 10.29
C LYS A 67 6.15 1.93 9.36
N LEU A 68 5.35 1.84 8.30
CA LEU A 68 5.14 2.96 7.38
C LEU A 68 4.54 4.18 8.09
N GLN A 69 3.57 3.97 8.98
CA GLN A 69 2.97 5.04 9.78
C GLN A 69 3.99 5.73 10.72
N ASN A 70 4.89 4.97 11.35
CA ASN A 70 5.95 5.55 12.19
C ASN A 70 6.86 6.50 11.40
N TYR A 71 7.05 6.25 10.10
CA TYR A 71 7.84 7.09 9.20
C TYR A 71 6.98 8.09 8.41
N GLN A 72 5.69 8.23 8.74
CA GLN A 72 4.73 9.10 8.05
C GLN A 72 4.59 8.81 6.55
N MET A 73 4.93 7.60 6.12
CA MET A 73 4.86 7.17 4.74
C MET A 73 3.50 6.53 4.46
N ARG A 74 2.83 7.00 3.41
CA ARG A 74 1.54 6.42 2.97
C ARG A 74 1.78 5.22 2.07
N LEU A 75 0.80 4.32 2.01
CA LEU A 75 0.84 3.12 1.16
C LEU A 75 -0.40 3.05 0.30
N ALA A 76 -0.22 2.77 -0.99
CA ALA A 76 -1.27 2.28 -1.87
C ALA A 76 -0.92 0.84 -2.30
N ILE A 77 -1.80 -0.11 -2.00
CA ILE A 77 -1.75 -1.46 -2.58
C ILE A 77 -2.63 -1.44 -3.83
N VAL A 78 -2.00 -1.64 -4.99
CA VAL A 78 -2.62 -1.44 -6.31
C VAL A 78 -2.80 -2.79 -7.02
N GLY A 79 -4.04 -3.21 -7.23
CA GLY A 79 -4.36 -4.45 -7.92
C GLY A 79 -5.54 -5.19 -7.28
N ASP A 80 -5.98 -6.25 -7.95
CA ASP A 80 -7.09 -7.08 -7.48
C ASP A 80 -6.68 -7.98 -6.29
N ILE A 81 -7.40 -7.82 -5.17
CA ILE A 81 -7.28 -8.64 -3.97
C ILE A 81 -8.61 -9.32 -3.59
N SER A 82 -9.59 -9.34 -4.50
CA SER A 82 -10.95 -9.82 -4.25
C SER A 82 -10.95 -11.25 -3.71
N ARG A 83 -10.09 -12.13 -4.25
CA ARG A 83 -9.91 -13.50 -3.74
C ARG A 83 -9.64 -13.56 -2.22
N HIS A 84 -8.89 -12.58 -1.69
CA HIS A 84 -8.50 -12.55 -0.28
C HIS A 84 -9.61 -11.93 0.58
N THR A 85 -10.26 -10.86 0.10
CA THR A 85 -11.35 -10.17 0.83
C THR A 85 -12.66 -10.98 0.81
N GLU A 86 -12.88 -11.80 -0.21
CA GLU A 86 -13.97 -12.78 -0.26
C GLU A 86 -13.76 -13.88 0.78
N ALA A 87 -12.53 -14.38 0.91
CA ALA A 87 -12.16 -15.44 1.84
C ALA A 87 -12.08 -14.99 3.32
N SER A 88 -11.94 -13.68 3.58
CA SER A 88 -11.74 -13.15 4.95
C SER A 88 -12.58 -11.89 5.20
N LYS A 89 -13.60 -12.02 6.07
CA LYS A 89 -14.37 -10.87 6.56
C LYS A 89 -13.48 -9.85 7.27
N ALA A 90 -12.54 -10.32 8.09
CA ALA A 90 -11.63 -9.44 8.81
C ALA A 90 -10.79 -8.59 7.85
N LEU A 91 -10.26 -9.18 6.78
CA LEU A 91 -9.52 -8.43 5.76
C LEU A 91 -10.43 -7.45 5.02
N ARG A 92 -11.64 -7.87 4.66
CA ARG A 92 -12.60 -7.00 3.97
C ARG A 92 -12.96 -5.77 4.80
N ASP A 93 -13.23 -5.97 6.09
CA ASP A 93 -13.53 -4.88 7.02
C ASP A 93 -12.31 -3.96 7.19
N PHE A 94 -11.10 -4.53 7.31
CA PHE A 94 -9.84 -3.77 7.38
C PHE A 94 -9.60 -2.90 6.14
N VAL A 95 -9.78 -3.46 4.95
CA VAL A 95 -9.65 -2.73 3.67
C VAL A 95 -10.66 -1.59 3.59
N GLY A 96 -11.92 -1.85 3.96
CA GLY A 96 -12.98 -0.86 3.96
C GLY A 96 -12.70 0.31 4.92
N GLU A 97 -12.28 0.01 6.15
CA GLU A 97 -11.91 1.02 7.15
C GLU A 97 -10.69 1.83 6.70
N THR A 98 -9.66 1.15 6.19
CA THR A 98 -8.42 1.77 5.72
C THR A 98 -8.70 2.77 4.59
N ASN A 99 -9.48 2.36 3.59
CA ASN A 99 -9.87 3.24 2.48
C ASN A 99 -10.74 4.41 2.93
N ARG A 100 -11.56 4.24 3.97
CA ARG A 100 -12.37 5.32 4.55
C ARG A 100 -11.51 6.37 5.26
N ILE A 101 -10.48 5.94 6.00
CA ILE A 101 -9.52 6.84 6.64
C ILE A 101 -8.66 7.55 5.58
N GLY A 102 -8.30 6.86 4.49
CA GLY A 102 -7.61 7.44 3.33
C GLY A 102 -6.12 7.70 3.51
N HIS A 103 -5.54 7.38 4.67
CA HIS A 103 -4.10 7.48 4.91
C HIS A 103 -3.33 6.43 4.10
N HIS A 104 -3.76 5.17 4.16
CA HIS A 104 -3.38 4.11 3.23
C HIS A 104 -4.57 3.77 2.33
N LEU A 105 -4.28 3.15 1.18
CA LEU A 105 -5.27 2.84 0.16
C LEU A 105 -5.09 1.42 -0.37
N PHE A 106 -6.22 0.78 -0.68
CA PHE A 106 -6.35 -0.40 -1.52
C PHE A 106 -7.20 -0.02 -2.72
N VAL A 107 -6.64 -0.14 -3.92
CA VAL A 107 -7.28 0.28 -5.17
C VAL A 107 -7.02 -0.75 -6.26
N GLY A 108 -7.97 -0.90 -7.19
CA GLY A 108 -7.86 -1.93 -8.24
C GLY A 108 -6.78 -1.64 -9.29
N ASP A 109 -6.50 -0.36 -9.54
CA ASP A 109 -5.56 0.09 -10.56
C ASP A 109 -5.07 1.53 -10.29
N GLU A 110 -4.15 2.01 -11.13
CA GLU A 110 -3.61 3.37 -11.05
C GLU A 110 -4.68 4.45 -11.31
N VAL A 111 -5.72 4.16 -12.10
CA VAL A 111 -6.81 5.12 -12.36
C VAL A 111 -7.63 5.36 -11.10
N ALA A 112 -7.96 4.30 -10.37
CA ALA A 112 -8.62 4.37 -9.07
C ALA A 112 -7.74 5.05 -8.02
N LEU A 113 -6.42 4.83 -8.05
CA LEU A 113 -5.47 5.57 -7.20
C LEU A 113 -5.54 7.07 -7.47
N ALA A 114 -5.41 7.46 -8.74
CA ALA A 114 -5.47 8.86 -9.16
C ALA A 114 -6.80 9.51 -8.76
N ALA A 115 -7.93 8.80 -8.95
CA ALA A 115 -9.25 9.28 -8.54
C ALA A 115 -9.37 9.42 -7.01
N ALA A 116 -8.77 8.53 -6.22
CA ALA A 116 -8.78 8.61 -4.77
C ALA A 116 -7.96 9.81 -4.25
N LEU A 117 -6.80 10.07 -4.85
CA LEU A 117 -5.96 11.24 -4.54
C LEU A 117 -6.51 12.55 -5.13
N GLY A 118 -7.41 12.44 -6.13
CA GLY A 118 -8.12 13.53 -6.78
C GLY A 118 -9.22 14.18 -5.94
N ARG A 119 -9.79 13.44 -4.97
CA ARG A 119 -10.88 13.91 -4.11
C ARG A 119 -10.31 14.76 -2.96
N LYS A 120 -10.10 16.05 -3.18
CA LYS A 120 -10.09 17.01 -2.06
C LYS A 120 -11.54 17.30 -1.67
N GLY A 121 -11.82 17.22 -0.36
CA GLY A 121 -13.04 17.78 0.23
C GLY A 121 -13.08 19.29 0.12
#